data_AF-A0A7V3C6J3-F1
#
_entry.id   AF-A0A7V3C6J3-F1
#
_cell.length_a   1.000
_cell.length_b   1.000
_cell.length_c   1.000
_cell.angle_alpha   90.00
_cell.angle_beta   90.00
_cell.angle_gamma   90.00
#
_symmetry.space_group_name_H-M   'P 1'
#
loop_
_entity.id
_entity.type
_entity.pdbx_description
1 polymer ?
#
loop_
_entity_poly.entity_id
_entity_poly.type
_entity_poly.pdbx_seq_one_letter_code
_entity_poly.pdbx_strand_id
1 'polypeptide(L)' 'MVEGNANRWGVLLLAHGAPERLADVPEFLLHVRGGRPLPEAALQEIVRRYALIGGGSPLLKWT' A
#
# COMPACT_ATOMS: atom_id res chain seq x y z
N MET A 1 33.73 31.07 17.70
CA MET A 1 32.95 29.83 17.56
C MET A 1 31.79 30.12 16.64
N VAL A 2 31.80 29.60 15.41
CA VAL A 2 30.71 29.73 14.45
C VAL A 2 30.23 28.31 14.19
N GLU A 3 29.04 27.96 14.67
CA GLU A 3 28.44 26.66 14.40
C GLU A 3 28.09 26.59 12.91
N GLY A 4 28.67 25.61 12.22
CA GLY A 4 28.38 25.34 10.81
C GLY A 4 26.95 24.85 10.66
N ASN A 5 26.16 25.53 9.83
CA ASN A 5 24.84 25.05 9.44
C ASN A 5 25.01 23.76 8.63
N ALA A 6 24.84 22.60 9.28
CA ALA A 6 24.87 21.31 8.61
C ALA A 6 23.72 21.27 7.60
N ASN A 7 24.05 21.30 6.31
CA ASN A 7 23.09 21.29 5.22
C ASN A 7 22.29 19.97 5.26
N ARG A 8 21.09 20.00 5.87
CA ARG A 8 20.25 18.81 6.03
C ARG A 8 19.31 18.68 4.84
N TRP A 9 19.41 17.55 4.16
CA TRP A 9 18.54 17.19 3.04
C TRP A 9 17.33 16.42 3.57
N GLY A 10 16.14 16.81 3.12
CA GLY A 10 14.92 16.01 3.28
C GLY A 10 14.72 15.13 2.05
N VAL A 11 14.34 13.88 2.26
CA VAL A 11 13.99 12.94 1.19
C VAL A 11 12.54 12.50 1.40
N LEU A 12 11.70 12.69 0.39
CA LEU A 12 10.34 12.17 0.36
C LEU A 12 10.32 10.85 -0.40
N LEU A 13 10.12 9.75 0.32
CA LEU A 13 9.91 8.43 -0.27
C LEU A 13 8.42 8.24 -0.53
N LEU A 14 8.07 7.87 -1.75
CA LEU A 14 6.70 7.61 -2.17
C LEU A 14 6.59 6.16 -2.62
N ALA A 15 5.56 5.49 -2.13
CA ALA A 15 5.12 4.20 -2.61
C ALA A 15 3.62 4.24 -2.81
N HIS A 16 3.11 3.37 -3.69
CA HIS A 16 1.68 3.23 -3.91
C HIS A 16 0.95 2.72 -2.65
N GLY A 17 1.64 1.98 -1.79
CA GLY A 17 1.04 1.27 -0.66
C GLY A 17 0.31 -0.01 -1.09
N ALA A 18 -0.05 -0.82 -0.12
CA ALA A 18 -0.71 -2.10 -0.31
C ALA A 18 -1.46 -2.51 0.97
N PRO A 19 -2.46 -3.42 0.90
CA PRO A 19 -3.21 -3.84 2.09
C PRO A 19 -2.36 -4.74 3.01
N GLU A 20 -2.46 -4.52 4.32
CA GLU A 20 -1.80 -5.34 5.36
C GLU A 20 -2.58 -6.61 5.68
N ARG A 21 -3.90 -6.59 5.50
CA ARG A 21 -4.79 -7.71 5.79
C ARG A 21 -5.78 -7.94 4.65
N LEU A 22 -6.28 -9.17 4.53
CA LEU A 22 -7.32 -9.52 3.56
C LEU A 22 -8.58 -8.64 3.65
N ALA A 23 -8.96 -8.28 4.88
CA ALA A 23 -10.14 -7.44 5.14
C ALA A 23 -10.00 -6.02 4.57
N ASP A 24 -8.77 -5.56 4.32
CA ASP A 24 -8.49 -4.20 3.83
C ASP A 24 -8.50 -4.13 2.29
N VAL A 25 -8.45 -5.28 1.61
CA VAL A 25 -8.41 -5.38 0.14
C VAL A 25 -9.58 -4.65 -0.54
N PRO A 26 -10.85 -4.77 -0.09
CA PRO A 26 -11.96 -4.07 -0.73
C PRO A 26 -11.83 -2.56 -0.70
N GLU A 27 -11.48 -2.00 0.47
CA GLU A 27 -11.33 -0.55 0.66
C GLU A 27 -10.11 -0.03 -0.09
N PHE A 28 -8.97 -0.74 -0.03
CA PHE A 28 -7.79 -0.42 -0.82
C PHE A 28 -8.10 -0.34 -2.32
N LEU A 29 -8.80 -1.34 -2.88
CA LEU A 29 -9.15 -1.34 -4.31
C LEU A 29 -10.15 -0.24 -4.67
N LEU A 30 -11.03 0.15 -3.73
CA LEU A 30 -11.93 1.28 -3.92
C LEU A 30 -11.14 2.59 -4.09
N HIS A 31 -10.15 2.82 -3.23
CA HIS A 31 -9.25 3.97 -3.33
C HIS A 31 -8.45 3.98 -4.63
N VAL A 32 -7.85 2.85 -5.00
CA VAL A 32 -7.11 2.69 -6.27
C VAL A 32 -7.97 3.00 -7.48
N ARG A 33 -9.26 2.69 -7.43
CA ARG A 33 -10.19 2.91 -8.54
C ARG A 33 -10.94 4.24 -8.46
N GLY A 34 -10.51 5.16 -7.60
CA GLY A 34 -11.14 6.47 -7.45
C GLY A 34 -12.61 6.37 -7.06
N GLY A 35 -12.94 5.45 -6.14
CA GLY A 35 -14.30 5.23 -5.65
C GLY A 35 -15.16 4.31 -6.50
N ARG A 36 -14.65 3.76 -7.61
CA ARG A 36 -15.43 2.83 -8.45
C ARG A 36 -15.34 1.40 -7.93
N PRO A 37 -16.45 0.74 -7.56
CA PRO A 37 -16.44 -0.62 -7.04
C PRO A 37 -16.17 -1.66 -8.15
N LEU A 38 -15.47 -2.74 -7.81
CA LEU A 38 -15.26 -3.86 -8.72
C LEU A 38 -16.49 -4.79 -8.72
N PRO A 39 -16.72 -5.54 -9.81
CA PRO A 39 -17.62 -6.68 -9.77
C PRO A 39 -17.17 -7.67 -8.68
N GLU A 40 -18.13 -8.27 -7.98
CA GLU A 40 -17.87 -9.14 -6.82
C GLU A 40 -16.88 -10.27 -7.13
N ALA A 41 -17.05 -10.95 -8.28
CA ALA A 41 -16.15 -12.04 -8.69
C ALA A 41 -14.69 -11.59 -8.83
N ALA A 42 -14.44 -10.36 -9.30
CA ALA A 42 -13.09 -9.82 -9.42
C ALA A 42 -12.51 -9.46 -8.05
N LEU A 43 -13.32 -8.91 -7.15
CA LEU A 43 -12.89 -8.62 -5.78
C LEU A 43 -12.48 -9.92 -5.06
N GLN A 44 -13.32 -10.95 -5.13
CA GLN A 44 -13.04 -12.25 -4.50
C GLN A 44 -11.79 -12.92 -5.06
N GLU A 45 -11.57 -12.84 -6.37
CA GLU A 45 -10.35 -13.36 -6.99
C GLU A 45 -9.09 -12.62 -6.48
N ILE A 46 -9.16 -11.30 -6.28
CA ILE A 46 -8.03 -10.54 -5.73
C ILE A 46 -7.80 -10.87 -4.25
N VAL A 47 -8.86 -10.99 -3.45
CA VAL A 47 -8.76 -11.45 -2.05
C VAL A 47 -8.11 -12.83 -1.97
N ARG A 48 -8.53 -13.77 -2.83
CA ARG A 48 -7.94 -15.10 -2.93
C ARG A 48 -6.43 -15.03 -3.24
N ARG A 49 -6.00 -14.15 -4.14
CA ARG A 49 -4.57 -13.96 -4.45
C ARG A 49 -3.77 -13.46 -3.25
N TYR A 50 -4.30 -12.49 -2.49
CA TYR A 50 -3.66 -12.05 -1.25
C TYR A 50 -3.59 -13.16 -0.19
N ALA A 51 -4.61 -14.02 -0.12
CA ALA A 51 -4.62 -15.15 0.81
C ALA A 51 -3.50 -16.16 0.48
N LEU A 52 -3.29 -16.44 -0.81
CA LEU A 52 -2.24 -17.35 -1.29
C LEU A 52 -0.82 -16.89 -0.97
N ILE A 53 -0.60 -15.59 -0.78
CA ILE A 53 0.72 -15.03 -0.45
C ILE A 53 0.91 -14.74 1.05
N GLY A 54 0.01 -15.24 1.90
CA GLY A 54 0.13 -15.11 3.36
C GLY A 54 -0.78 -14.06 4.00
N GLY A 55 -1.80 -13.58 3.28
CA GLY A 55 -2.88 -12.77 3.87
C GLY A 55 -2.70 -11.25 3.80
N GLY A 56 -1.60 -10.77 3.24
CA GLY A 56 -1.29 -9.35 3.08
C GLY A 56 -0.15 -9.13 2.09
N SER A 57 0.09 -7.88 1.71
CA SER A 57 1.19 -7.57 0.80
C SER A 57 2.55 -7.61 1.51
N PRO A 58 3.59 -8.24 0.94
CA PRO A 58 4.94 -8.16 1.47
C PRO A 58 5.61 -6.80 1.21
N LEU A 59 5.02 -5.94 0.37
CA LEU A 59 5.66 -4.70 -0.09
C LEU A 59 5.93 -3.70 1.04
N LEU A 60 5.03 -3.60 2.02
CA LEU A 60 5.18 -2.70 3.17
C LEU A 60 6.35 -3.06 4.08
N LYS A 61 6.96 -4.25 3.92
CA LYS A 61 8.20 -4.60 4.63
C LYS A 61 9.44 -3.95 4.02
N TRP A 62 9.33 -3.45 2.78
CA TRP A 62 10.46 -3.02 1.97
C TRP A 62 10.34 -1.59 1.44
N THR A 63 9.19 -0.94 1.66
CA THR A 63 8.90 0.44 1.26
C THR A 63 8.42 1.24 2.45
#